data_AF-A0A7S2L448-F1
#
_entry.id   AF-A0A7S2L448-F1
#
_cell.length_a   1.000
_cell.length_b   1.000
_cell.length_c   1.000
_cell.angle_alpha   90.00
_cell.angle_beta   90.00
_cell.angle_gamma   90.00
#
_symmetry.space_group_name_H-M   'P 1'
#
loop_
_entity.id
_entity.type
_entity.pdbx_description
1 polymer ?
#
loop_
_entity_poly.entity_id
_entity_poly.type
_entity_poly.pdbx_seq_one_letter_code
_entity_poly.pdbx_strand_id
1 'polypeptide(L)'
;YQAQGSFGLLSPSIDKANIAKVLGVGETNKIPDAGFIARIEEDVPTKFLTGDVINTEAFAEFIKETNIAVMTELGGHNFRFASRRGKPLAIGVYNPNEEIKTSKFRKEMKQYAVSGQYKEDYVWGSMDGIKWEKFISQFGITKAGLPEVVILDAPERTYWQDSSVLSVAEFIKAVKDGEIESRLQEKGPKNPLEEFSQLFITYMPWSLFALLTLFVVVFWFALPSTDPIRPVAPSREEEESKKDK
;
A
#
# COMPACT_ATOMS: atom_id res chain seq x y z
N TYR A 1 3.33 -9.79 9.85
CA TYR A 1 1.89 -10.08 9.82
C TYR A 1 1.38 -9.99 11.24
N GLN A 2 0.75 -8.89 11.61
CA GLN A 2 0.09 -8.79 12.90
C GLN A 2 -1.40 -8.90 12.60
N ALA A 3 -1.99 -10.06 12.88
CA ALA A 3 -3.43 -10.23 12.80
C ALA A 3 -4.06 -9.38 13.90
N GLN A 4 -5.09 -8.60 13.56
CA GLN A 4 -6.06 -8.08 14.55
C GLN A 4 -7.10 -9.16 14.91
N GLY A 5 -6.76 -10.45 14.74
CA GLY A 5 -7.58 -11.56 15.19
C GLY A 5 -7.14 -11.97 16.58
N SER A 6 -8.06 -11.89 17.55
CA SER A 6 -7.86 -12.44 18.87
C SER A 6 -8.39 -13.88 18.89
N PHE A 7 -7.55 -14.81 19.37
CA PHE A 7 -7.98 -16.17 19.66
C PHE A 7 -8.35 -16.25 21.15
N GLY A 8 -9.59 -16.66 21.44
CA GLY A 8 -10.04 -16.92 22.80
C GLY A 8 -10.11 -18.42 23.06
N LEU A 9 -9.45 -18.89 24.12
CA LEU A 9 -9.65 -20.24 24.67
C LEU A 9 -10.65 -20.12 25.83
N LEU A 10 -11.79 -20.79 25.74
CA LEU A 10 -12.80 -20.79 26.80
C LEU A 10 -12.87 -22.17 27.45
N SER A 11 -12.69 -22.20 28.78
CA SER A 11 -12.84 -23.41 29.59
C SER A 11 -14.32 -23.82 29.66
N PRO A 12 -14.66 -25.12 29.64
CA PRO A 12 -16.03 -25.63 29.73
C PRO A 12 -16.77 -25.24 31.02
N SER A 13 -16.09 -24.66 32.02
CA SER A 13 -16.66 -24.19 33.27
C SER A 13 -17.23 -22.76 33.24
N ILE A 14 -17.14 -22.04 32.12
CA ILE A 14 -17.62 -20.66 32.00
C ILE A 14 -19.10 -20.65 31.59
N ASP A 15 -19.91 -19.84 32.29
CA ASP A 15 -21.32 -19.63 31.98
C ASP A 15 -21.54 -19.18 30.52
N LYS A 16 -22.42 -19.88 29.79
CA LYS A 16 -22.74 -19.63 28.38
C LYS A 16 -23.24 -18.19 28.14
N ALA A 17 -23.91 -17.59 29.13
CA ALA A 17 -24.36 -16.21 29.03
C ALA A 17 -23.19 -15.21 28.99
N ASN A 18 -22.11 -15.48 29.72
CA ASN A 18 -20.90 -14.66 29.69
C ASN A 18 -20.11 -14.89 28.40
N ILE A 19 -20.07 -16.12 27.90
CA ILE A 19 -19.48 -16.45 26.60
C ILE A 19 -20.20 -15.70 25.47
N ALA A 20 -21.53 -15.69 25.45
CA ALA A 20 -22.32 -14.97 24.45
C ALA A 20 -22.01 -13.46 24.44
N LYS A 21 -21.89 -12.85 25.62
CA LYS A 21 -21.50 -11.44 25.77
C LYS A 21 -20.10 -11.16 25.21
N VAL A 22 -19.12 -12.02 25.52
CA VAL A 22 -17.73 -11.83 25.10
C VAL A 22 -17.54 -12.07 23.60
N LEU A 23 -18.21 -13.08 23.04
CA LEU A 23 -18.09 -13.41 21.63
C LEU A 23 -18.89 -12.48 20.70
N GLY A 24 -19.69 -11.55 21.25
CA GLY A 24 -20.58 -10.69 20.45
C GLY A 24 -21.61 -11.49 19.65
N VAL A 25 -21.87 -12.72 20.09
CA VAL A 25 -22.71 -13.69 19.40
C VAL A 25 -24.17 -13.33 19.71
N GLY A 26 -24.82 -12.64 18.77
CA GLY A 26 -26.27 -12.50 18.75
C GLY A 26 -26.97 -13.85 18.47
N GLU A 27 -28.31 -13.85 18.44
CA GLU A 27 -29.17 -15.04 18.29
C GLU A 27 -28.80 -15.98 17.11
N THR A 28 -28.01 -15.53 16.14
CA THR A 28 -27.71 -16.23 14.90
C THR A 28 -26.57 -17.27 14.99
N ASN A 29 -25.64 -17.16 15.94
CA ASN A 29 -24.56 -18.14 16.09
C ASN A 29 -24.78 -18.95 17.37
N LYS A 30 -25.16 -20.22 17.25
CA LYS A 30 -25.34 -21.07 18.43
C LYS A 30 -23.97 -21.44 18.99
N ILE A 31 -23.70 -21.06 20.25
CA ILE A 31 -22.45 -21.46 20.94
C ILE A 31 -22.41 -22.99 21.03
N PRO A 32 -21.32 -23.65 20.62
CA PRO A 32 -21.19 -25.10 20.73
C PRO A 32 -21.32 -25.60 22.18
N ASP A 33 -21.91 -26.78 22.36
CA ASP A 33 -22.11 -27.38 23.70
C ASP A 33 -20.85 -28.05 24.28
N ALA A 34 -19.86 -28.34 23.44
CA ALA A 34 -18.57 -28.93 23.80
C ALA A 34 -17.44 -27.88 23.84
N GLY A 35 -16.23 -28.27 24.25
CA GLY A 35 -15.04 -27.41 24.16
C GLY A 35 -14.78 -26.96 22.71
N PHE A 36 -14.48 -25.66 22.51
CA PHE A 36 -14.30 -25.08 21.19
C PHE A 36 -13.16 -24.06 21.15
N ILE A 37 -12.65 -23.80 19.95
CA ILE A 37 -11.79 -22.64 19.67
C ILE A 37 -12.58 -21.69 18.76
N ALA A 38 -12.65 -20.42 19.13
CA ALA A 38 -13.35 -19.40 18.36
C ALA A 38 -12.38 -18.41 17.75
N ARG A 39 -12.58 -18.11 16.47
CA ARG A 39 -11.94 -17.00 15.76
C ARG A 39 -12.94 -15.87 15.65
N ILE A 40 -12.61 -14.75 16.32
CA ILE A 40 -13.45 -13.57 16.43
C ILE A 40 -12.84 -12.48 15.56
N GLU A 41 -13.67 -11.88 14.71
CA GLU A 41 -13.34 -10.66 13.96
C GLU A 41 -14.58 -9.76 14.03
N GLU A 42 -14.37 -8.49 14.32
CA GLU A 42 -15.45 -7.50 14.43
C GLU A 42 -16.29 -7.47 13.14
N ASP A 43 -17.62 -7.43 13.28
CA ASP A 43 -18.61 -7.46 12.17
C ASP A 43 -18.56 -8.69 11.24
N VAL A 44 -17.83 -9.74 11.62
CA VAL A 44 -17.74 -11.00 10.86
C VAL A 44 -18.32 -12.14 11.70
N PRO A 45 -19.10 -13.07 11.12
CA PRO A 45 -19.57 -14.23 11.86
C PRO A 45 -18.42 -15.02 12.49
N THR A 46 -18.51 -15.28 13.79
CA THR A 46 -17.56 -16.08 14.54
C THR A 46 -17.42 -17.47 13.92
N LYS A 47 -16.18 -17.90 13.66
CA LYS A 47 -15.89 -19.26 13.21
C LYS A 47 -15.48 -20.11 14.39
N PHE A 48 -16.05 -21.29 14.51
CA PHE A 48 -15.78 -22.24 15.58
C PHE A 48 -15.06 -23.47 15.04
N LEU A 49 -14.01 -23.90 15.73
CA LEU A 49 -13.49 -25.25 15.66
C LEU A 49 -14.10 -26.03 16.82
N THR A 50 -14.83 -27.10 16.48
CA THR A 50 -15.53 -27.98 17.43
C THR A 50 -15.11 -29.42 17.25
N GLY A 51 -15.12 -30.20 18.33
CA GLY A 51 -14.91 -31.64 18.29
C GLY A 51 -14.70 -32.20 19.69
N ASP A 52 -14.97 -33.50 19.89
CA ASP A 52 -14.78 -34.17 21.20
C ASP A 52 -13.31 -34.10 21.66
N VAL A 53 -12.36 -34.09 20.72
CA VAL A 53 -10.94 -33.86 20.95
C VAL A 53 -10.40 -32.90 19.89
N ILE A 54 -10.05 -31.69 20.29
CA ILE A 54 -9.33 -30.74 19.42
C ILE A 54 -7.86 -31.15 19.40
N ASN A 55 -7.42 -31.80 18.32
CA ASN A 55 -6.03 -32.19 18.14
C ASN A 55 -5.21 -31.11 17.43
N THR A 56 -3.88 -31.25 17.43
CA THR A 56 -2.95 -30.26 16.87
C THR A 56 -3.11 -30.08 15.36
N GLU A 57 -3.51 -31.14 14.64
CA GLU A 57 -3.70 -31.10 13.19
C GLU A 57 -4.92 -30.26 12.80
N ALA A 58 -6.08 -30.57 13.38
CA ALA A 58 -7.32 -29.81 13.19
C ALA A 58 -7.15 -28.34 13.60
N PHE A 59 -6.40 -28.08 14.68
CA PHE A 59 -6.07 -26.72 15.09
C PHE A 59 -5.17 -26.01 14.07
N ALA A 60 -4.14 -26.68 13.54
CA ALA A 60 -3.25 -26.09 12.54
C ALA A 60 -3.98 -25.77 11.22
N GLU A 61 -4.89 -26.64 10.77
CA GLU A 61 -5.75 -26.39 9.62
C GLU A 61 -6.69 -25.21 9.86
N PHE A 62 -7.36 -25.18 11.02
CA PHE A 62 -8.23 -24.08 11.39
C PHE A 62 -7.48 -22.74 11.39
N ILE A 63 -6.25 -22.68 11.92
CA ILE A 63 -5.42 -21.48 11.84
C ILE A 63 -5.11 -21.14 10.39
N LYS A 64 -4.66 -22.09 9.56
CA LYS A 64 -4.34 -21.83 8.15
C LYS A 64 -5.52 -21.23 7.39
N GLU A 65 -6.73 -21.71 7.65
CA GLU A 65 -7.94 -21.25 6.99
C GLU A 65 -8.47 -19.91 7.53
N THR A 66 -8.25 -19.61 8.81
CA THR A 66 -8.91 -18.47 9.48
C THR A 66 -7.97 -17.34 9.91
N ASN A 67 -6.66 -17.52 9.82
CA ASN A 67 -5.64 -16.54 10.20
C ASN A 67 -5.57 -15.33 9.25
N ILE A 68 -6.22 -15.42 8.09
CA ILE A 68 -6.36 -14.28 7.18
C ILE A 68 -7.60 -13.51 7.60
N ALA A 69 -7.44 -12.22 7.91
CA ALA A 69 -8.56 -11.31 8.15
C ALA A 69 -9.46 -11.27 6.91
N VAL A 70 -10.79 -11.20 7.10
CA VAL A 70 -11.71 -11.08 5.97
C VAL A 70 -11.39 -9.82 5.18
N MET A 71 -11.09 -8.72 5.89
CA MET A 71 -10.67 -7.46 5.29
C MET A 71 -9.40 -6.99 5.99
N THR A 72 -8.31 -6.84 5.23
CA THR A 72 -7.02 -6.42 5.80
C THR A 72 -6.87 -4.90 5.77
N GLU A 73 -6.53 -4.28 6.89
CA GLU A 73 -6.17 -2.85 6.92
C GLU A 73 -4.84 -2.63 6.17
N LEU A 74 -4.90 -1.86 5.09
CA LEU A 74 -3.80 -1.63 4.16
C LEU A 74 -2.96 -0.42 4.60
N GLY A 75 -1.65 -0.60 4.54
CA GLY A 75 -0.66 0.46 4.66
C GLY A 75 0.60 0.14 3.88
N GLY A 76 1.60 1.03 3.93
CA GLY A 76 2.82 0.88 3.13
C GLY A 76 3.58 -0.44 3.34
N HIS A 77 3.43 -1.07 4.51
CA HIS A 77 4.16 -2.30 4.86
C HIS A 77 3.53 -3.59 4.31
N ASN A 78 2.23 -3.61 4.00
CA ASN A 78 1.50 -4.82 3.57
C ASN A 78 0.82 -4.68 2.19
N PHE A 79 0.65 -3.45 1.68
CA PHE A 79 -0.06 -3.19 0.43
C PHE A 79 0.50 -3.96 -0.77
N ARG A 80 1.83 -3.98 -0.95
CA ARG A 80 2.49 -4.70 -2.06
C ARG A 80 2.18 -6.19 -2.04
N PHE A 81 2.08 -6.78 -0.85
CA PHE A 81 1.77 -8.18 -0.70
C PHE A 81 0.29 -8.45 -0.97
N ALA A 82 -0.62 -7.63 -0.41
CA ALA A 82 -2.07 -7.77 -0.61
C ALA A 82 -2.46 -7.64 -2.09
N SER A 83 -1.90 -6.65 -2.79
CA SER A 83 -2.20 -6.36 -4.21
C SER A 83 -1.65 -7.39 -5.21
N ARG A 84 -0.78 -8.31 -4.79
CA ARG A 84 -0.13 -9.30 -5.66
C ARG A 84 -0.51 -10.74 -5.32
N ARG A 85 -1.64 -10.94 -4.66
CA ARG A 85 -2.15 -12.26 -4.26
C ARG A 85 -2.90 -13.03 -5.37
N GLY A 86 -2.64 -12.68 -6.64
CA GLY A 86 -3.19 -13.38 -7.80
C GLY A 86 -4.66 -13.05 -8.12
N LYS A 87 -5.27 -12.12 -7.40
CA LYS A 87 -6.63 -11.60 -7.64
C LYS A 87 -6.62 -10.08 -7.50
N PRO A 88 -7.55 -9.35 -8.16
CA PRO A 88 -7.72 -7.92 -7.93
C PRO A 88 -8.03 -7.60 -6.46
N LEU A 89 -7.54 -6.46 -5.99
CA LEU A 89 -7.70 -5.99 -4.62
C LEU A 89 -8.87 -5.01 -4.55
N ALA A 90 -9.96 -5.39 -3.88
CA ALA A 90 -11.06 -4.50 -3.54
C ALA A 90 -10.73 -3.71 -2.26
N ILE A 91 -10.61 -2.40 -2.38
CA ILE A 91 -10.17 -1.49 -1.31
C ILE A 91 -11.35 -0.60 -0.92
N GLY A 92 -11.78 -0.70 0.33
CA GLY A 92 -12.67 0.28 0.94
C GLY A 92 -11.85 1.45 1.50
N VAL A 93 -12.03 2.64 0.93
CA VAL A 93 -11.33 3.86 1.36
C VAL A 93 -12.28 4.69 2.21
N TYR A 94 -11.84 5.12 3.38
CA TYR A 94 -12.72 5.81 4.34
C TYR A 94 -12.01 6.95 5.08
N ASN A 95 -12.80 7.82 5.72
CA ASN A 95 -12.31 8.91 6.57
C ASN A 95 -12.44 8.50 8.05
N PRO A 96 -11.35 8.23 8.78
CA PRO A 96 -11.43 7.81 10.18
C PRO A 96 -12.02 8.89 11.11
N ASN A 97 -12.06 10.15 10.68
CA ASN A 97 -12.67 11.23 11.47
C ASN A 97 -14.22 11.21 11.41
N GLU A 98 -14.81 10.43 10.50
CA GLU A 98 -16.27 10.29 10.32
C GLU A 98 -16.76 8.92 10.81
N GLU A 99 -16.58 8.67 12.11
CA GLU A 99 -16.76 7.35 12.75
C GLU A 99 -18.07 6.62 12.36
N ILE A 100 -19.22 7.31 12.40
CA ILE A 100 -20.52 6.70 12.12
C ILE A 100 -20.61 6.20 10.67
N LYS A 101 -20.18 7.03 9.70
CA LYS A 101 -20.19 6.65 8.28
C LYS A 101 -19.16 5.55 8.00
N THR A 102 -17.96 5.71 8.56
CA THR A 102 -16.85 4.75 8.42
C THR A 102 -17.22 3.38 8.99
N SER A 103 -17.79 3.33 10.19
CA SER A 103 -18.24 2.08 10.81
C SER A 103 -19.31 1.39 9.97
N LYS A 104 -20.34 2.13 9.50
CA LYS A 104 -21.39 1.59 8.63
C LYS A 104 -20.82 1.02 7.33
N PHE A 105 -19.92 1.76 6.68
CA PHE A 105 -19.30 1.35 5.43
C PHE A 105 -18.36 0.14 5.60
N ARG A 106 -17.51 0.14 6.64
CA ARG A 106 -16.64 -1.00 6.95
C ARG A 106 -17.44 -2.26 7.23
N LYS A 107 -18.58 -2.13 7.91
CA LYS A 107 -19.50 -3.25 8.15
C LYS A 107 -20.11 -3.77 6.85
N GLU A 108 -20.58 -2.89 5.97
CA GLU A 108 -21.10 -3.28 4.64
C GLU A 108 -20.04 -4.02 3.82
N MET A 109 -18.82 -3.48 3.74
CA MET A 109 -17.68 -4.12 3.06
C MET A 109 -17.36 -5.51 3.62
N LYS A 110 -17.28 -5.66 4.95
CA LYS A 110 -17.02 -6.95 5.60
C LYS A 110 -18.15 -7.95 5.34
N GLN A 111 -19.41 -7.52 5.45
CA GLN A 111 -20.56 -8.38 5.16
C GLN A 111 -20.51 -8.88 3.72
N TYR A 112 -20.23 -8.00 2.76
CA TYR A 112 -20.08 -8.39 1.36
C TYR A 112 -18.89 -9.33 1.14
N ALA A 113 -17.75 -9.08 1.77
CA ALA A 113 -16.59 -9.98 1.69
C ALA A 113 -16.88 -11.38 2.27
N VAL A 114 -17.85 -11.52 3.18
CA VAL A 114 -18.27 -12.82 3.75
C VAL A 114 -19.33 -13.51 2.91
N SER A 115 -20.35 -12.81 2.41
CA SER A 115 -21.54 -13.44 1.79
C SER A 115 -21.92 -12.90 0.41
N GLY A 116 -21.22 -11.88 -0.08
CA GLY A 116 -21.49 -11.22 -1.35
C GLY A 116 -21.24 -12.10 -2.56
N GLN A 117 -21.93 -11.76 -3.65
CA GLN A 117 -21.70 -12.37 -4.95
C GLN A 117 -20.29 -12.00 -5.43
N TYR A 118 -19.56 -12.94 -6.04
CA TYR A 118 -18.18 -12.72 -6.50
C TYR A 118 -17.15 -12.40 -5.39
N LYS A 119 -17.47 -12.60 -4.11
CA LYS A 119 -16.54 -12.33 -3.00
C LYS A 119 -15.18 -13.01 -3.15
N GLU A 120 -15.17 -14.21 -3.74
CA GLU A 120 -13.98 -15.03 -3.95
C GLU A 120 -13.10 -14.52 -5.09
N ASP A 121 -13.58 -13.59 -5.92
CA ASP A 121 -12.81 -13.06 -7.04
C ASP A 121 -11.86 -11.93 -6.62
N TYR A 122 -11.94 -11.49 -5.35
CA TYR A 122 -11.22 -10.35 -4.84
C TYR A 122 -10.43 -10.67 -3.58
N VAL A 123 -9.33 -9.97 -3.39
CA VAL A 123 -8.73 -9.77 -2.07
C VAL A 123 -9.35 -8.53 -1.46
N TRP A 124 -9.75 -8.59 -0.20
CA TRP A 124 -10.44 -7.49 0.46
C TRP A 124 -9.50 -6.73 1.40
N GLY A 125 -9.49 -5.40 1.26
CA GLY A 125 -8.73 -4.52 2.13
C GLY A 125 -9.47 -3.22 2.42
N SER A 126 -9.00 -2.54 3.46
CA SER A 126 -9.49 -1.22 3.85
C SER A 126 -8.33 -0.25 4.00
N MET A 127 -8.53 1.03 3.74
CA MET A 127 -7.46 2.02 3.78
C MET A 127 -7.96 3.36 4.32
N ASP A 128 -7.20 3.96 5.23
CA ASP A 128 -7.37 5.34 5.67
C ASP A 128 -7.10 6.33 4.51
N GLY A 129 -8.18 6.90 3.97
CA GLY A 129 -8.11 7.82 2.84
C GLY A 129 -7.54 9.20 3.19
N ILE A 130 -7.51 9.58 4.47
CA ILE A 130 -6.90 10.84 4.91
C ILE A 130 -5.40 10.69 4.97
N LYS A 131 -4.92 9.58 5.56
CA LYS A 131 -3.49 9.28 5.65
C LYS A 131 -2.86 9.00 4.29
N TRP A 132 -3.60 8.35 3.40
CA TRP A 132 -3.12 7.92 2.08
C TRP A 132 -3.68 8.76 0.91
N GLU A 133 -4.07 10.01 1.17
CA GLU A 133 -4.69 10.91 0.18
C GLU A 133 -3.95 10.94 -1.17
N LYS A 134 -2.62 11.15 -1.14
CA LYS A 134 -1.79 11.24 -2.36
C LYS A 134 -1.81 9.96 -3.21
N PHE A 135 -2.02 8.81 -2.57
CA PHE A 135 -2.11 7.53 -3.24
C PHE A 135 -3.50 7.35 -3.83
N ILE A 136 -4.56 7.58 -3.05
CA ILE A 136 -5.93 7.38 -3.51
C ILE A 136 -6.36 8.39 -4.58
N SER A 137 -5.77 9.59 -4.58
CA SER A 137 -6.04 10.63 -5.59
C SER A 137 -5.65 10.19 -7.00
N GLN A 138 -4.74 9.22 -7.14
CA GLN A 138 -4.36 8.62 -8.44
C GLN A 138 -5.49 7.83 -9.08
N PHE A 139 -6.50 7.45 -8.30
CA PHE A 139 -7.71 6.77 -8.77
C PHE A 139 -8.92 7.71 -8.88
N GLY A 140 -8.72 9.02 -8.75
CA GLY A 140 -9.79 10.03 -8.77
C GLY A 140 -10.57 10.16 -7.46
N ILE A 141 -10.18 9.44 -6.40
CA ILE A 141 -10.86 9.52 -5.11
C ILE A 141 -10.42 10.79 -4.37
N THR A 142 -11.39 11.59 -3.93
CA THR A 142 -11.14 12.81 -3.18
C THR A 142 -11.62 12.66 -1.73
N LYS A 143 -11.08 13.46 -0.81
CA LYS A 143 -11.51 13.46 0.59
C LYS A 143 -13.01 13.70 0.77
N ALA A 144 -13.61 14.51 -0.10
CA ALA A 144 -15.03 14.85 -0.06
C ALA A 144 -15.94 13.70 -0.55
N GLY A 145 -15.40 12.77 -1.35
CA GLY A 145 -16.13 11.60 -1.86
C GLY A 145 -16.18 10.43 -0.89
N LEU A 146 -15.36 10.43 0.17
CA LEU A 146 -15.26 9.30 1.10
C LEU A 146 -16.57 9.04 1.87
N PRO A 147 -16.91 7.76 2.15
CA PRO A 147 -16.18 6.54 1.78
C PRO A 147 -16.46 6.07 0.35
N GLU A 148 -15.48 5.41 -0.29
CA GLU A 148 -15.60 4.84 -1.65
C GLU A 148 -14.93 3.45 -1.76
N VAL A 149 -15.33 2.68 -2.77
CA VAL A 149 -14.68 1.41 -3.15
C VAL A 149 -13.87 1.61 -4.42
N VAL A 150 -12.66 1.04 -4.45
CA VAL A 150 -11.85 0.91 -5.67
C VAL A 150 -11.37 -0.51 -5.82
N ILE A 151 -11.46 -1.06 -7.03
CA ILE A 151 -10.82 -2.34 -7.36
C ILE A 151 -9.52 -2.04 -8.08
N LEU A 152 -8.45 -2.70 -7.65
CA LEU A 152 -7.12 -2.54 -8.19
C LEU A 152 -6.55 -3.88 -8.65
N ASP A 153 -6.27 -4.00 -9.94
CA ASP A 153 -5.38 -5.04 -10.46
C ASP A 153 -3.96 -4.47 -10.59
N ALA A 154 -3.12 -4.76 -9.60
CA ALA A 154 -1.75 -4.26 -9.60
C ALA A 154 -0.84 -4.89 -10.67
N PRO A 155 -0.92 -6.20 -10.97
CA PRO A 155 -0.22 -6.80 -12.11
C PRO A 155 -0.54 -6.14 -13.45
N GLU A 156 -1.83 -5.96 -13.76
CA GLU A 156 -2.27 -5.38 -15.04
C GLU A 156 -2.24 -3.84 -15.05
N ARG A 157 -2.06 -3.24 -13.87
CA ARG A 157 -2.13 -1.79 -13.66
C ARG A 157 -3.48 -1.20 -14.06
N THR A 158 -4.53 -2.00 -13.95
CA THR A 158 -5.91 -1.58 -14.21
C THR A 158 -6.61 -1.31 -12.87
N TYR A 159 -7.58 -0.41 -12.89
CA TYR A 159 -8.43 -0.14 -11.75
C TYR A 159 -9.84 0.22 -12.18
N TRP A 160 -10.79 0.03 -11.27
CA TRP A 160 -12.19 0.40 -11.43
C TRP A 160 -12.59 1.30 -10.27
N GLN A 161 -13.20 2.43 -10.60
CA GLN A 161 -13.70 3.41 -9.64
C GLN A 161 -14.88 4.14 -10.27
N ASP A 162 -15.93 4.31 -9.47
CA ASP A 162 -17.09 5.09 -9.83
C ASP A 162 -17.71 5.68 -8.57
N SER A 163 -17.62 7.01 -8.42
CA SER A 163 -18.16 7.74 -7.28
C SER A 163 -19.69 7.82 -7.27
N SER A 164 -20.35 7.46 -8.38
CA SER A 164 -21.82 7.47 -8.46
C SER A 164 -22.48 6.25 -7.82
N VAL A 165 -21.73 5.15 -7.65
CA VAL A 165 -22.24 3.91 -7.06
C VAL A 165 -21.96 3.89 -5.56
N LEU A 166 -23.02 3.96 -4.76
CA LEU A 166 -22.91 4.15 -3.31
C LEU A 166 -22.84 2.84 -2.53
N SER A 167 -23.36 1.73 -3.07
CA SER A 167 -23.31 0.43 -2.40
C SER A 167 -22.16 -0.43 -2.89
N VAL A 168 -21.52 -1.15 -1.96
CA VAL A 168 -20.49 -2.14 -2.27
C VAL A 168 -21.03 -3.20 -3.23
N ALA A 169 -22.25 -3.68 -3.00
CA ALA A 169 -22.83 -4.76 -3.80
C ALA A 169 -23.10 -4.34 -5.25
N GLU A 170 -23.66 -3.14 -5.42
CA GLU A 170 -23.92 -2.57 -6.74
C GLU A 170 -22.62 -2.31 -7.48
N PHE A 171 -21.60 -1.79 -6.80
CA PHE A 171 -20.30 -1.51 -7.40
C PHE A 171 -19.62 -2.78 -7.91
N ILE A 172 -19.54 -3.83 -7.08
CA ILE A 172 -18.91 -5.10 -7.48
C ILE A 172 -19.68 -5.73 -8.64
N LYS A 173 -21.01 -5.70 -8.60
CA LYS A 173 -21.84 -6.20 -9.68
C LYS A 173 -21.61 -5.42 -10.98
N ALA A 174 -21.62 -4.10 -10.94
CA ALA A 174 -21.40 -3.24 -12.11
C ALA A 174 -20.01 -3.44 -12.73
N VAL A 175 -18.96 -3.66 -11.92
CA VAL A 175 -17.63 -4.05 -12.43
C VAL A 175 -17.69 -5.41 -13.13
N LYS A 176 -18.38 -6.40 -12.55
CA LYS A 176 -18.49 -7.75 -13.14
C LYS A 176 -19.32 -7.81 -14.41
N ASP A 177 -20.37 -7.01 -14.47
CA ASP A 177 -21.26 -6.89 -15.63
C ASP A 177 -20.63 -6.03 -16.74
N GLY A 178 -19.49 -5.37 -16.47
CA GLY A 178 -18.76 -4.53 -17.41
C GLY A 178 -19.35 -3.13 -17.59
N GLU A 179 -20.24 -2.71 -16.69
CA GLU A 179 -20.86 -1.38 -16.69
C GLU A 179 -19.86 -0.28 -16.29
N ILE A 180 -18.90 -0.61 -15.41
CA ILE A 180 -17.81 0.29 -15.03
C ILE A 180 -16.58 -0.02 -15.88
N GLU A 181 -16.17 0.93 -16.70
CA GLU A 181 -14.97 0.79 -17.54
C GLU A 181 -13.69 0.74 -16.70
N SER A 182 -12.80 -0.20 -17.04
CA SER A 182 -11.47 -0.26 -16.45
C SER A 182 -10.63 0.93 -16.90
N ARG A 183 -9.91 1.55 -15.97
CA ARG A 183 -8.94 2.62 -16.25
C ARG A 183 -7.53 2.10 -16.05
N LEU A 184 -6.59 2.54 -16.89
CA LEU A 184 -5.16 2.29 -16.67
C LEU A 184 -4.65 3.27 -15.60
N GLN A 185 -3.87 2.78 -14.64
CA GLN A 185 -3.16 3.65 -13.72
C GLN A 185 -2.25 4.59 -14.50
N GLU A 186 -2.44 5.89 -14.30
CA GLU A 186 -1.51 6.87 -14.84
C GLU A 186 -0.12 6.58 -14.28
N LYS A 187 0.88 6.49 -15.16
CA LYS A 187 2.27 6.55 -14.70
C LYS A 187 2.41 7.93 -14.07
N GLY A 188 2.51 7.97 -12.74
CA GLY A 188 2.77 9.23 -12.02
C GLY A 188 3.91 10.00 -12.70
N PRO A 189 3.92 11.34 -12.61
CA PRO A 189 4.87 12.18 -13.31
C PRO A 189 6.27 11.63 -13.06
N LYS A 190 6.87 11.08 -14.11
CA LYS A 190 8.16 10.42 -13.99
C LYS A 190 9.16 11.48 -13.57
N ASN A 191 9.78 11.33 -12.40
CA ASN A 191 10.87 12.20 -12.03
C ASN A 191 11.98 12.01 -13.08
N PRO A 192 12.33 13.03 -13.87
CA PRO A 192 13.31 12.87 -14.95
C PRO A 192 14.68 12.43 -14.40
N LEU A 193 14.98 12.79 -13.14
CA LEU A 193 16.17 12.35 -12.42
C LEU A 193 16.15 10.86 -12.06
N GLU A 194 14.98 10.27 -11.78
CA GLU A 194 14.87 8.83 -11.51
C GLU A 194 14.97 7.99 -12.78
N GLU A 195 14.43 8.49 -13.90
CA GLU A 195 14.65 7.83 -15.19
C GLU A 195 16.12 7.92 -15.63
N PHE A 196 16.74 9.09 -15.44
CA PHE A 196 18.16 9.26 -15.72
C PHE A 196 19.03 8.35 -14.84
N SER A 197 18.73 8.25 -13.54
CA SER A 197 19.49 7.38 -12.64
C SER A 197 19.32 5.90 -13.00
N GLN A 198 18.10 5.46 -13.36
CA GLN A 198 17.87 4.09 -13.84
C GLN A 198 18.58 3.81 -15.16
N LEU A 199 18.56 4.73 -16.12
CA LEU A 199 19.32 4.59 -17.37
C LEU A 199 20.83 4.55 -17.10
N PHE A 200 21.33 5.41 -16.23
CA PHE A 200 22.74 5.45 -15.82
C PHE A 200 23.19 4.11 -15.23
N ILE A 201 22.40 3.55 -14.31
CA ILE A 201 22.67 2.25 -13.67
C ILE A 201 22.58 1.10 -14.69
N THR A 202 21.54 1.10 -15.53
CA THR A 202 21.28 0.02 -16.50
C THR A 202 22.39 -0.08 -17.55
N TYR A 203 22.94 1.06 -17.98
CA TYR A 203 24.02 1.13 -18.96
C TYR A 203 25.43 1.16 -18.33
N MET A 204 25.59 0.82 -17.05
CA MET A 204 26.93 0.59 -16.51
C MET A 204 27.60 -0.59 -17.24
N PRO A 205 28.88 -0.49 -17.64
CA PRO A 205 29.86 0.56 -17.29
C PRO A 205 29.92 1.78 -18.25
N TRP A 206 29.23 1.75 -19.39
CA TRP A 206 29.32 2.77 -20.44
C TRP A 206 28.89 4.16 -19.98
N SER A 207 27.86 4.25 -19.14
CA SER A 207 27.41 5.52 -18.54
C SER A 207 28.53 6.22 -17.76
N LEU A 208 29.40 5.44 -17.11
CA LEU A 208 30.50 5.93 -16.31
C LEU A 208 31.62 6.51 -17.19
N PHE A 209 31.91 5.85 -18.31
CA PHE A 209 32.83 6.38 -19.32
C PHE A 209 32.33 7.69 -19.91
N ALA A 210 31.04 7.77 -20.28
CA ALA A 210 30.45 8.99 -20.82
C ALA A 210 30.55 10.17 -19.82
N LEU A 211 30.29 9.92 -18.53
CA LEU A 211 30.44 10.92 -17.48
C LEU A 211 31.90 11.36 -17.32
N LEU A 212 32.84 10.42 -17.34
CA LEU A 212 34.26 10.71 -17.17
C LEU A 212 34.82 11.50 -18.36
N THR A 213 34.41 11.15 -19.59
CA THR A 213 34.75 11.94 -20.79
C THR A 213 34.20 13.35 -20.71
N LEU A 214 32.95 13.53 -20.26
CA LEU A 214 32.36 14.85 -20.05
C LEU A 214 33.20 15.68 -19.06
N PHE A 215 33.61 15.07 -17.93
CA PHE A 215 34.46 15.73 -16.94
C PHE A 215 35.81 16.15 -17.52
N VAL A 216 36.47 15.32 -18.31
CA VAL A 216 37.75 15.66 -18.96
C VAL A 216 37.58 16.83 -19.92
N VAL A 217 36.51 16.84 -20.71
CA VAL A 217 36.22 17.95 -21.65
C VAL A 217 35.96 19.24 -20.89
N VAL A 218 35.10 19.21 -19.85
CA VAL A 218 34.81 20.40 -19.03
C VAL A 218 36.08 20.90 -18.34
N PHE A 219 36.88 20.00 -17.77
CA PHE A 219 38.14 20.35 -17.12
C PHE A 219 39.15 20.95 -18.11
N TRP A 220 39.23 20.42 -19.33
CA TRP A 220 40.07 20.97 -20.40
C TRP A 220 39.68 22.39 -20.78
N PHE A 221 38.38 22.70 -20.82
CA PHE A 221 37.90 24.06 -21.12
C PHE A 221 37.98 25.01 -19.92
N ALA A 222 37.89 24.49 -18.69
CA ALA A 222 37.89 25.29 -17.47
C ALA A 222 39.30 25.63 -16.96
N LEU A 223 40.31 24.85 -17.32
CA LEU A 223 41.68 25.20 -16.98
C LEU A 223 42.14 26.40 -17.82
N PRO A 224 42.54 27.52 -17.18
CA PRO A 224 43.06 28.66 -17.91
C PRO A 224 44.31 28.23 -18.67
N SER A 225 44.37 28.56 -19.97
CA SER A 225 45.59 28.46 -20.77
C SER A 225 46.71 29.10 -19.96
N THR A 226 47.66 28.30 -19.48
CA THR A 226 48.81 28.81 -18.75
C THR A 226 49.56 29.72 -19.70
N ASP A 227 49.31 31.04 -19.59
CA ASP A 227 50.13 32.01 -20.27
C ASP A 227 51.59 31.77 -19.85
N PRO A 228 52.53 31.68 -20.79
CA PRO A 228 53.91 31.41 -20.47
C PRO A 228 54.39 32.49 -19.50
N ILE A 229 54.90 32.05 -18.35
CA ILE A 229 55.45 32.91 -17.30
C ILE A 229 56.43 33.87 -17.99
N ARG A 230 56.04 35.14 -18.15
CA ARG A 230 56.91 36.14 -18.77
C ARG A 230 58.11 36.32 -17.84
N PRO A 231 59.35 36.15 -18.32
CA PRO A 231 60.51 36.43 -17.50
C PRO A 231 60.47 37.92 -17.11
N VAL A 232 60.49 38.19 -15.81
CA VAL A 232 60.56 39.54 -15.28
C VAL A 232 61.88 40.15 -15.76
N ALA A 233 61.80 41.14 -16.65
CA ALA A 233 62.97 41.87 -17.11
C ALA A 233 63.57 42.64 -15.92
N PRO A 234 64.91 42.64 -15.74
CA PRO A 234 65.55 43.41 -14.68
C PRO A 234 65.29 44.91 -14.91
N SER A 235 64.71 45.55 -13.91
CA SER A 235 64.45 46.99 -13.90
C SER A 235 65.76 47.77 -13.97
N ARG A 236 65.93 48.51 -15.07
CA ARG A 236 67.04 49.44 -15.30
C ARG A 236 66.77 50.74 -14.53
N GLU A 237 67.14 50.78 -13.25
CA GLU A 237 67.03 51.98 -12.40
C GLU A 237 68.38 52.49 -11.85
N GLU A 238 69.53 52.03 -12.37
CA GLU A 238 70.85 52.56 -12.01
C GLU A 238 71.55 53.20 -13.22
N GLU A 239 71.08 54.35 -13.70
CA GLU A 239 71.89 55.17 -14.63
C GLU A 239 71.51 56.66 -14.67
N GLU A 240 71.07 57.26 -13.56
CA GLU A 240 70.86 58.72 -13.48
C GLU A 240 71.31 59.30 -12.13
N SER A 241 72.55 59.04 -11.76
CA SER A 241 73.23 59.72 -10.65
C SER A 241 74.70 59.90 -10.99
N LYS A 242 74.98 60.84 -11.91
CA LYS A 242 76.29 61.50 -12.11
C LYS A 242 76.20 62.48 -13.30
N LYS A 243 75.67 63.68 -13.05
CA LYS A 243 76.13 64.95 -13.66
C LYS A 243 75.42 66.13 -13.00
N ASP A 244 76.12 67.27 -13.00
CA ASP A 244 75.82 68.57 -12.39
C ASP A 244 76.12 68.62 -10.88
N LYS A 245 77.17 69.25 -10.34
CA LYS A 245 77.98 70.43 -10.71
C LYS A 245 77.21 71.72 -10.99
#